data_AF-A0A853A1L6-F1
#
_entry.id   AF-A0A853A1L6-F1
#
_cell.length_a   1.000
_cell.length_b   1.000
_cell.length_c   1.000
_cell.angle_alpha   90.00
_cell.angle_beta   90.00
_cell.angle_gamma   90.00
#
_symmetry.space_group_name_H-M   'P 1'
#
loop_
_entity.id
_entity.type
_entity.pdbx_description
1 polymer ?
#
loop_
_entity_poly.entity_id
_entity_poly.type
_entity_poly.pdbx_seq_one_letter_code
_entity_poly.pdbx_strand_id
1 'polypeptide(L)'
;MSGPMKVTFGRLEQAAEETRTAATNISTQLDDLKAAVNRVAQTWTGDAQTAYNQRQEEWNQSAQALNEVLQAIEQNLRQAAENYRTTENQIANVWRG
;
A
#
# COMPACT_ATOMS: atom_id res chain seq x y z
N MET A 1 9.69 -35.53 3.13
CA MET A 1 10.37 -34.33 3.67
C MET A 1 9.66 -33.09 3.13
N SER A 2 8.85 -32.40 3.94
CA SER A 2 8.00 -31.27 3.49
C SER A 2 8.27 -29.96 4.25
N GLY A 3 9.45 -29.84 4.87
CA GLY A 3 9.80 -28.78 5.84
C GLY A 3 10.11 -27.39 5.27
N PRO A 4 10.96 -27.24 4.23
CA PRO A 4 11.43 -25.91 3.82
C PRO A 4 10.41 -25.12 2.96
N MET A 5 9.58 -25.81 2.17
CA MET A 5 8.57 -25.16 1.30
C MET A 5 7.41 -24.56 2.11
N LYS A 6 6.83 -25.31 3.07
CA LYS A 6 5.74 -24.79 3.94
C LYS A 6 6.15 -23.56 4.76
N VAL A 7 7.39 -23.54 5.27
CA VAL A 7 7.93 -22.40 6.05
C VAL A 7 8.14 -21.16 5.18
N THR A 8 8.47 -21.35 3.90
CA THR A 8 8.65 -20.23 2.96
C THR A 8 7.30 -19.65 2.54
N PHE A 9 6.28 -20.51 2.34
CA PHE A 9 4.91 -20.09 2.05
C PHE A 9 4.31 -19.25 3.19
N GLY A 10 4.38 -19.73 4.44
CA GLY A 10 3.84 -18.98 5.58
C GLY A 10 4.49 -17.60 5.77
N ARG A 11 5.79 -17.47 5.45
CA ARG A 11 6.48 -16.17 5.48
C ARG A 11 6.05 -15.22 4.36
N LEU A 12 5.70 -15.76 3.19
CA LEU A 12 5.21 -14.98 2.05
C LEU A 12 3.80 -14.45 2.30
N GLU A 13 2.90 -15.28 2.82
CA GLU A 13 1.55 -14.83 3.24
C GLU A 13 1.64 -13.76 4.32
N GLN A 14 2.48 -13.97 5.33
CA GLN A 14 2.70 -13.00 6.40
C GLN A 14 3.22 -11.65 5.84
N ALA A 15 4.21 -11.66 4.96
CA ALA A 15 4.76 -10.44 4.36
C ALA A 15 3.71 -9.68 3.51
N ALA A 16 2.83 -10.41 2.82
CA ALA A 16 1.73 -9.80 2.06
C ALA A 16 0.69 -9.15 3.00
N GLU A 17 0.37 -9.80 4.11
CA GLU A 17 -0.57 -9.29 5.12
C GLU A 17 -0.02 -8.07 5.87
N GLU A 18 1.26 -8.11 6.24
CA GLU A 18 1.99 -6.98 6.83
C GLU A 18 2.00 -5.77 5.89
N THR A 19 2.23 -5.99 4.60
CA THR A 19 2.25 -4.88 3.63
C THR A 19 0.86 -4.30 3.40
N ARG A 20 -0.18 -5.14 3.34
CA ARG A 20 -1.58 -4.66 3.26
C ARG A 20 -1.92 -3.79 4.47
N THR A 21 -1.49 -4.22 5.65
CA THR A 21 -1.70 -3.48 6.89
C THR A 21 -0.96 -2.14 6.86
N ALA A 22 0.30 -2.14 6.43
CA ALA A 22 1.10 -0.92 6.28
C ALA A 22 0.47 0.06 5.28
N ALA A 23 0.02 -0.42 4.11
CA ALA A 23 -0.65 0.41 3.10
C ALA A 23 -1.94 1.03 3.65
N THR A 24 -2.75 0.26 4.36
CA THR A 24 -3.97 0.75 5.01
C THR A 24 -3.66 1.83 6.04
N ASN A 25 -2.64 1.61 6.89
CA ASN A 25 -2.24 2.58 7.90
C ASN A 25 -1.74 3.89 7.28
N ILE A 26 -0.96 3.82 6.20
CA ILE A 26 -0.48 5.02 5.50
C ILE A 26 -1.65 5.78 4.88
N SER A 27 -2.62 5.09 4.25
CA SER A 27 -3.83 5.74 3.73
C SER A 27 -4.58 6.50 4.81
N THR A 28 -4.80 5.89 5.97
CA THR A 28 -5.46 6.54 7.11
C THR A 28 -4.70 7.77 7.58
N GLN A 29 -3.37 7.67 7.72
CA GLN A 29 -2.54 8.81 8.14
C GLN A 29 -2.59 9.98 7.15
N LEU A 30 -2.68 9.71 5.85
CA LEU A 30 -2.84 10.76 4.83
C LEU A 30 -4.19 11.44 4.91
N ASP A 31 -5.26 10.67 5.14
CA ASP A 31 -6.61 11.20 5.31
C ASP A 31 -6.72 12.09 6.56
N ASP A 32 -6.12 11.64 7.67
CA ASP A 32 -6.05 12.41 8.92
C ASP A 32 -5.29 13.72 8.74
N LEU A 33 -4.14 13.67 8.05
CA LEU A 33 -3.32 14.84 7.79
C LEU A 33 -4.04 15.83 6.87
N LYS A 34 -4.74 15.35 5.83
CA LYS A 34 -5.60 16.16 4.97
C LYS A 34 -6.71 16.85 5.77
N ALA A 35 -7.36 16.13 6.67
CA ALA A 35 -8.41 16.67 7.52
C ALA A 35 -7.87 17.77 8.47
N ALA A 36 -6.69 17.57 9.05
CA ALA A 36 -6.03 18.55 9.90
C ALA A 36 -5.67 19.83 9.13
N VAL A 37 -5.08 19.70 7.94
CA VAL A 37 -4.73 20.83 7.06
C VAL A 37 -5.98 21.64 6.68
N ASN A 38 -7.07 20.97 6.26
CA ASN A 38 -8.33 21.63 5.94
C ASN A 38 -8.91 22.42 7.11
N ARG A 39 -8.79 21.92 8.34
CA ARG A 39 -9.28 22.62 9.54
C ARG A 39 -8.50 23.91 9.81
N VAL A 40 -7.18 23.87 9.66
CA VAL A 40 -6.34 25.06 9.84
C VAL A 40 -6.63 26.10 8.75
N ALA A 41 -6.83 25.64 7.51
CA ALA A 41 -7.08 26.52 6.38
C ALA A 41 -8.40 27.30 6.44
N GLN A 42 -9.43 26.73 7.10
CA GLN A 42 -10.69 27.45 7.35
C GLN A 42 -10.51 28.72 8.18
N THR A 43 -9.39 28.87 8.90
CA THR A 43 -9.07 30.06 9.69
C THR A 43 -8.35 31.15 8.89
N TRP A 44 -7.92 30.86 7.66
CA TRP A 44 -7.17 31.80 6.83
C TRP A 44 -8.12 32.59 5.94
N THR A 45 -8.05 33.93 5.99
CA THR A 45 -8.89 34.84 5.20
C THR A 45 -8.01 35.74 4.31
N GLY A 46 -8.56 36.22 3.19
CA GLY A 46 -7.87 37.14 2.27
C GLY A 46 -6.84 36.46 1.38
N ASP A 47 -5.69 37.11 1.12
CA ASP A 47 -4.63 36.63 0.22
C ASP A 47 -4.06 35.25 0.61
N ALA A 48 -4.13 34.89 1.90
CA ALA A 48 -3.73 33.58 2.40
C ALA A 48 -4.62 32.44 1.89
N GLN A 49 -5.87 32.72 1.50
CA GLN A 49 -6.80 31.73 0.97
C GLN A 49 -6.42 31.30 -0.46
N THR A 50 -5.94 32.24 -1.29
CA THR A 50 -5.45 31.93 -2.64
C THR A 50 -4.18 31.07 -2.59
N ALA A 51 -3.23 31.42 -1.71
CA ALA A 51 -2.03 30.63 -1.49
C ALA A 51 -2.34 29.24 -0.93
N TYR A 52 -3.35 29.13 -0.05
CA TYR A 52 -3.83 27.84 0.45
C TYR A 52 -4.39 26.96 -0.66
N ASN A 53 -5.24 27.51 -1.54
CA ASN A 53 -5.84 26.71 -2.62
C ASN A 53 -4.76 26.06 -3.50
N GLN A 54 -3.67 26.77 -3.82
CA GLN A 54 -2.53 26.17 -4.52
C GLN A 54 -1.84 25.06 -3.72
N ARG A 55 -1.61 25.27 -2.42
CA ARG A 55 -1.00 24.24 -1.54
C ARG A 55 -1.92 23.03 -1.33
N GLN A 56 -3.23 23.24 -1.34
CA GLN A 56 -4.24 22.20 -1.23
C GLN A 56 -4.31 21.35 -2.49
N GLU A 57 -4.12 21.96 -3.67
CA GLU A 57 -3.97 21.25 -4.95
C GLU A 57 -2.69 20.37 -4.94
N GLU A 58 -1.53 20.95 -4.59
CA GLU A 58 -0.26 20.22 -4.47
C GLU A 58 -0.34 19.07 -3.45
N TRP A 59 -1.02 19.31 -2.34
CA TRP A 59 -1.30 18.28 -1.33
C TRP A 59 -2.12 17.14 -1.91
N ASN A 60 -3.23 17.44 -2.59
CA ASN A 60 -4.10 16.42 -3.19
C ASN A 60 -3.34 15.58 -4.21
N GLN A 61 -2.51 16.21 -5.05
CA GLN A 61 -1.66 15.52 -6.02
C GLN A 61 -0.65 14.60 -5.32
N SER A 62 0.03 15.08 -4.28
CA SER A 62 1.01 14.28 -3.53
C SER A 62 0.37 13.10 -2.80
N ALA A 63 -0.81 13.32 -2.19
CA ALA A 63 -1.58 12.28 -1.54
C ALA A 63 -2.07 11.22 -2.53
N GLN A 64 -2.53 11.64 -3.71
CA GLN A 64 -2.94 10.73 -4.78
C GLN A 64 -1.74 9.89 -5.28
N ALA A 65 -0.62 10.53 -5.58
CA ALA A 65 0.59 9.83 -6.02
C ALA A 65 1.07 8.79 -4.99
N LEU A 66 1.03 9.13 -3.71
CA LEU A 66 1.39 8.19 -2.65
C LEU A 66 0.39 7.01 -2.59
N ASN A 67 -0.91 7.28 -2.75
CA ASN A 67 -1.92 6.22 -2.79
C ASN A 67 -1.70 5.27 -3.99
N GLU A 68 -1.37 5.82 -5.16
CA GLU A 68 -1.04 5.03 -6.36
C GLU A 68 0.21 4.15 -6.15
N VAL A 69 1.25 4.69 -5.51
CA VAL A 69 2.46 3.92 -5.17
C VAL A 69 2.15 2.77 -4.20
N LEU A 70 1.32 3.02 -3.17
CA LEU A 70 0.91 1.97 -2.23
C LEU A 70 0.10 0.87 -2.91
N GLN A 71 -0.82 1.23 -3.79
CA GLN A 71 -1.59 0.26 -4.58
C GLN A 71 -0.68 -0.55 -5.50
N ALA A 72 0.32 0.08 -6.13
CA ALA A 72 1.30 -0.62 -6.95
C ALA A 72 2.13 -1.61 -6.13
N ILE A 73 2.54 -1.25 -4.90
CA ILE A 73 3.25 -2.15 -3.99
C ILE A 73 2.36 -3.34 -3.61
N GLU A 74 1.09 -3.11 -3.26
CA GLU A 74 0.13 -4.17 -2.94
C GLU A 74 -0.04 -5.15 -4.11
N GLN A 75 -0.23 -4.64 -5.32
CA GLN A 75 -0.39 -5.46 -6.52
C GLN A 75 0.85 -6.30 -6.81
N ASN A 76 2.04 -5.71 -6.72
CA ASN A 76 3.30 -6.44 -6.93
C ASN A 76 3.46 -7.58 -5.91
N LEU A 77 3.08 -7.37 -4.65
CA LEU A 77 3.16 -8.42 -3.62
C LEU A 77 2.15 -9.53 -3.83
N ARG A 78 0.92 -9.20 -4.24
CA ARG A 78 -0.09 -10.20 -4.64
C ARG A 78 0.42 -11.03 -5.81
N GLN A 79 1.01 -10.38 -6.82
CA GLN A 79 1.53 -11.05 -7.99
C GLN A 79 2.75 -11.93 -7.65
N ALA A 80 3.62 -11.48 -6.74
CA ALA A 80 4.69 -12.32 -6.21
C ALA A 80 4.13 -13.56 -5.51
N ALA A 81 3.14 -13.41 -4.63
CA ALA A 81 2.49 -14.54 -3.95
C ALA A 81 1.82 -15.52 -4.93
N GLU A 82 1.12 -15.02 -5.95
CA GLU A 82 0.47 -15.82 -7.01
C GLU A 82 1.49 -16.62 -7.84
N ASN A 83 2.59 -15.97 -8.24
CA ASN A 83 3.68 -16.60 -8.98
C ASN A 83 4.31 -17.73 -8.17
N TYR A 84 4.58 -17.49 -6.88
CA TYR A 84 5.10 -18.52 -5.98
C TYR A 84 4.13 -19.70 -5.83
N ARG A 85 2.83 -19.46 -5.66
CA ARG A 85 1.80 -20.52 -5.60
C ARG A 85 1.79 -21.39 -6.86
N THR A 86 1.96 -20.77 -8.03
CA THR A 86 1.97 -21.45 -9.32
C THR A 86 3.22 -22.32 -9.49
N THR A 87 4.40 -21.77 -9.16
CA THR A 87 5.66 -22.52 -9.19
C THR A 87 5.64 -23.70 -8.22
N GLU A 88 5.06 -23.55 -7.04
CA GLU A 88 4.89 -24.63 -6.06
C GLU A 88 3.96 -25.74 -6.58
N ASN A 89 2.84 -25.41 -7.22
CA ASN A 89 1.96 -26.42 -7.83
C ASN A 89 2.67 -27.22 -8.94
N GLN A 90 3.52 -26.55 -9.73
CA GLN A 90 4.32 -27.22 -10.74
C GLN A 90 5.34 -28.16 -10.11
N ILE A 91 6.11 -27.68 -9.12
CA ILE A 91 7.09 -28.49 -8.40
C ILE A 91 6.42 -29.67 -7.69
N ALA A 92 5.34 -29.45 -6.94
CA ALA A 92 4.60 -30.51 -6.25
C ALA A 92 4.04 -31.58 -7.19
N ASN A 93 3.71 -31.23 -8.44
CA ASN A 93 3.34 -32.19 -9.48
C ASN A 93 4.56 -32.95 -10.03
N VAL A 94 5.73 -32.31 -10.14
CA VAL A 94 6.99 -32.98 -10.52
C VAL A 94 7.42 -34.02 -9.49
N TRP A 95 7.23 -33.78 -8.19
CA TRP A 95 7.60 -34.75 -7.14
C TRP A 95 6.55 -35.83 -6.86
N ARG A 96 5.37 -35.76 -7.49
CA ARG A 96 4.32 -36.81 -7.42
C ARG A 96 4.30 -37.74 -8.62
N GLY A 97 4.97 -37.39 -9.71
CA GLY A 97 5.23 -38.29 -10.85
C GLY A 97 6.56 -39.00 -10.68
#